data_AF-A0A8I2G3G3-F1
#
_entry.id   AF-A0A8I2G3G3-F1
#
_cell.length_a   1.000
_cell.length_b   1.000
_cell.length_c   1.000
_cell.angle_alpha   90.00
_cell.angle_beta   90.00
_cell.angle_gamma   90.00
#
_symmetry.space_group_name_H-M   'P 1'
#
loop_
_entity.id
_entity.type
_entity.pdbx_description
1 polymer ?
#
loop_
_entity_poly.entity_id
_entity_poly.type
_entity_poly.pdbx_seq_one_letter_code
_entity_poly.pdbx_strand_id
1 'polypeptide(L)'
;GGIPGAREMTQEEIKVVVEVGRDAGLKVTAHAHGAESIKDAIKAGVDSIEHASIADDEAIMLAVKHNVAFSMDVYNGTHTATVGPLNGWPEEFLRKNDETTEVQRQVFTKALKAGVPIIFGTDSGIYYHGDNARQFEIMVQRGMSPMQAIKSATSVAAEYIGWSDKVGAIE
;
A
#
# COMPACT_ATOMS: atom_id res chain seq x y z
N GLY A 1 14.21 5.33 12.73
CA GLY A 1 13.03 4.48 12.45
C GLY A 1 13.48 3.02 12.36
N GLY A 2 12.54 2.06 12.29
CA GLY A 2 12.84 0.63 12.22
C GLY A 2 13.65 0.20 10.99
N ILE A 3 14.08 -1.07 10.97
CA ILE A 3 14.76 -1.69 9.83
C ILE A 3 13.68 -2.15 8.83
N PRO A 4 13.71 -1.72 7.55
CA PRO A 4 12.75 -2.18 6.57
C PRO A 4 12.68 -3.72 6.50
N GLY A 5 11.46 -4.25 6.65
CA GLY A 5 11.21 -5.68 6.62
C GLY A 5 11.39 -6.42 7.96
N ALA A 6 11.84 -5.74 9.02
CA ALA A 6 11.80 -6.31 10.36
C ALA A 6 10.37 -6.34 10.91
N ARG A 7 10.04 -7.42 11.63
CA ARG A 7 8.73 -7.59 12.27
C ARG A 7 8.67 -6.75 13.55
N GLU A 8 7.65 -5.89 13.66
CA GLU A 8 7.44 -5.03 14.84
C GLU A 8 6.29 -5.49 15.75
N MET A 9 5.37 -6.30 15.23
CA MET A 9 4.25 -6.88 16.00
C MET A 9 4.11 -8.39 15.71
N THR A 10 3.68 -9.14 16.71
CA THR A 10 3.25 -10.54 16.56
C THR A 10 1.89 -10.62 15.85
N GLN A 11 1.58 -11.78 15.28
CA GLN A 11 0.30 -12.02 14.61
C GLN A 11 -0.85 -11.92 15.63
N GLU A 12 -0.63 -12.40 16.85
CA GLU A 12 -1.58 -12.35 17.95
C GLU A 12 -1.91 -10.91 18.36
N GLU A 13 -0.91 -10.04 18.46
CA GLU A 13 -1.13 -8.62 18.75
C GLU A 13 -1.93 -7.93 17.63
N ILE A 14 -1.60 -8.19 16.36
CA ILE A 14 -2.34 -7.64 15.22
C ILE A 14 -3.78 -8.14 15.23
N LYS A 15 -3.99 -9.43 15.54
CA LYS A 15 -5.33 -10.03 15.61
C LYS A 15 -6.19 -9.34 16.66
N VAL A 16 -5.65 -9.01 17.83
CA VAL A 16 -6.39 -8.26 18.86
C VAL A 16 -6.78 -6.87 18.36
N VAL A 17 -5.90 -6.16 17.64
CA VAL A 17 -6.24 -4.86 17.02
C VAL A 17 -7.39 -5.01 16.02
N VAL A 18 -7.33 -6.04 15.17
CA VAL A 18 -8.37 -6.35 14.19
C VAL A 18 -9.71 -6.66 14.86
N GLU A 19 -9.70 -7.44 15.95
CA GLU A 19 -10.91 -7.77 16.73
C GLU A 19 -11.54 -6.50 17.33
N VAL A 20 -10.74 -5.65 17.98
CA VAL A 20 -11.24 -4.38 18.55
C VAL A 20 -11.78 -3.44 17.47
N GLY A 21 -11.10 -3.32 16.34
CA GLY A 21 -11.57 -2.52 15.20
C GLY A 21 -12.90 -3.03 14.66
N ARG A 22 -13.02 -4.35 14.48
CA ARG A 22 -14.25 -4.99 13.98
C ARG A 22 -15.43 -4.79 14.94
N ASP A 23 -15.22 -4.93 16.24
CA ASP A 23 -16.26 -4.71 17.26
C ASP A 23 -16.76 -3.26 17.27
N ALA A 24 -15.90 -2.31 16.88
CA ALA A 24 -16.25 -0.91 16.69
C ALA A 24 -16.83 -0.59 15.30
N GLY A 25 -16.99 -1.58 14.41
CA GLY A 25 -17.44 -1.38 13.03
C GLY A 25 -16.41 -0.66 12.15
N LEU A 26 -15.13 -0.70 12.52
CA LEU A 26 -14.02 -0.06 11.82
C LEU A 26 -13.25 -1.05 10.96
N LYS A 27 -12.68 -0.54 9.88
CA LYS A 27 -11.70 -1.21 9.03
C LYS A 27 -10.31 -1.06 9.62
N VAL A 28 -9.44 -2.05 9.42
CA VAL A 28 -8.05 -2.03 9.90
C VAL A 28 -7.08 -2.12 8.74
N THR A 29 -6.12 -1.20 8.74
CA THR A 29 -5.05 -1.10 7.75
C THR A 29 -3.72 -1.27 8.47
N ALA A 30 -2.81 -2.08 7.91
CA ALA A 30 -1.46 -2.26 8.46
C ALA A 30 -0.39 -1.65 7.57
N HIS A 31 0.51 -0.87 8.17
CA HIS A 31 1.78 -0.50 7.57
C HIS A 31 2.71 -1.72 7.56
N ALA A 32 3.08 -2.23 6.39
CA ALA A 32 4.01 -3.36 6.30
C ALA A 32 4.83 -3.38 5.00
N HIS A 33 6.15 -3.37 5.14
CA HIS A 33 7.07 -3.56 4.01
C HIS A 33 7.48 -5.03 3.80
N GLY A 34 7.79 -5.77 4.87
CA GLY A 34 8.38 -7.11 4.78
C GLY A 34 7.36 -8.23 4.60
N ALA A 35 7.71 -9.24 3.79
CA ALA A 35 6.85 -10.38 3.47
C ALA A 35 6.22 -11.05 4.70
N GLU A 36 7.00 -11.40 5.73
CA GLU A 36 6.47 -12.08 6.93
C GLU A 36 5.42 -11.22 7.66
N SER A 37 5.69 -9.92 7.86
CA SER A 37 4.73 -9.01 8.49
C SER A 37 3.46 -8.82 7.65
N ILE A 38 3.58 -8.79 6.32
CA ILE A 38 2.43 -8.74 5.41
C ILE A 38 1.59 -10.01 5.56
N LYS A 39 2.23 -11.19 5.55
CA LYS A 39 1.56 -12.48 5.72
C LYS A 39 0.85 -12.57 7.07
N ASP A 40 1.51 -12.15 8.15
CA ASP A 40 0.93 -12.14 9.48
C ASP A 40 -0.27 -11.19 9.59
N ALA A 41 -0.16 -9.98 9.03
CA ALA A 41 -1.25 -9.02 9.02
C ALA A 41 -2.46 -9.53 8.24
N ILE A 42 -2.25 -10.11 7.05
CA ILE A 42 -3.32 -10.73 6.26
C ILE A 42 -3.97 -11.89 7.04
N LYS A 43 -3.17 -12.77 7.64
CA LYS A 43 -3.69 -13.90 8.45
C LYS A 43 -4.42 -13.43 9.71
N ALA A 44 -4.06 -12.28 10.26
CA ALA A 44 -4.74 -11.65 11.39
C ALA A 44 -6.07 -10.98 10.99
N GLY A 45 -6.29 -10.73 9.69
CA GLY A 45 -7.57 -10.29 9.13
C GLY A 45 -7.71 -8.79 8.96
N VAL A 46 -6.61 -8.08 8.67
CA VAL A 46 -6.65 -6.68 8.23
C VAL A 46 -7.39 -6.54 6.89
N ASP A 47 -7.96 -5.37 6.62
CA ASP A 47 -8.68 -5.08 5.37
C ASP A 47 -7.75 -4.59 4.26
N SER A 48 -6.63 -3.95 4.62
CA SER A 48 -5.62 -3.49 3.66
C SER A 48 -4.21 -3.42 4.23
N ILE A 49 -3.23 -3.42 3.33
CA ILE A 49 -1.80 -3.27 3.63
C ILE A 49 -1.29 -2.01 2.93
N GLU A 50 -0.68 -1.10 3.69
CA GLU A 50 0.08 0.02 3.14
C GLU A 50 1.48 -0.43 2.72
N HIS A 51 1.97 0.20 1.65
CA HIS A 51 3.25 -0.01 0.99
C HIS A 51 3.40 -1.37 0.31
N ALA A 52 3.29 -2.48 1.06
CA ALA A 52 3.49 -3.85 0.61
C ALA A 52 4.81 -4.04 -0.19
N SER A 53 5.87 -3.31 0.16
CA SER A 53 7.03 -3.10 -0.73
C SER A 53 7.83 -4.35 -1.06
N ILE A 54 7.89 -5.32 -0.15
CA ILE A 54 8.71 -6.53 -0.27
C ILE A 54 7.80 -7.76 -0.09
N ALA A 55 6.55 -7.70 -0.57
CA ALA A 55 5.66 -8.86 -0.56
C ALA A 55 6.23 -9.97 -1.45
N ASP A 56 6.33 -11.19 -0.91
CA ASP A 56 6.66 -12.39 -1.68
C ASP A 56 5.42 -12.96 -2.39
N ASP A 57 5.62 -13.99 -3.20
CA ASP A 57 4.52 -14.60 -3.96
C ASP A 57 3.47 -15.23 -3.01
N GLU A 58 3.87 -15.73 -1.83
CA GLU A 58 2.95 -16.25 -0.82
C GLU A 58 2.07 -15.12 -0.24
N ALA A 59 2.65 -13.98 0.12
CA ALA A 59 1.93 -12.80 0.61
C ALA A 59 0.93 -12.28 -0.43
N ILE A 60 1.33 -12.21 -1.70
CA ILE A 60 0.45 -11.81 -2.81
C ILE A 60 -0.74 -12.78 -2.92
N MET A 61 -0.48 -14.09 -2.90
CA MET A 61 -1.55 -15.09 -3.00
C MET A 61 -2.47 -15.08 -1.77
N LEU A 62 -1.94 -14.79 -0.58
CA LEU A 62 -2.75 -14.60 0.62
C LEU A 62 -3.65 -13.37 0.50
N ALA A 63 -3.15 -12.26 -0.03
CA ALA A 63 -3.96 -11.05 -0.24
C ALA A 63 -5.15 -11.33 -1.18
N VAL A 64 -4.92 -12.05 -2.29
CA VAL A 64 -5.99 -12.51 -3.20
C VAL A 64 -6.98 -13.41 -2.45
N LYS A 65 -6.49 -14.43 -1.75
CA LYS A 65 -7.33 -15.42 -1.06
C LYS A 65 -8.20 -14.78 0.03
N HIS A 66 -7.69 -13.79 0.74
CA HIS A 66 -8.36 -13.13 1.86
C HIS A 66 -9.05 -11.82 1.47
N ASN A 67 -9.04 -11.45 0.18
CA ASN A 67 -9.58 -10.19 -0.33
C ASN A 67 -9.02 -8.93 0.37
N VAL A 68 -7.74 -8.95 0.72
CA VAL A 68 -7.04 -7.83 1.36
C VAL A 68 -6.46 -6.91 0.28
N ALA A 69 -6.79 -5.61 0.34
CA ALA A 69 -6.26 -4.67 -0.64
C ALA A 69 -4.82 -4.27 -0.34
N PHE A 70 -4.06 -3.97 -1.39
CA PHE A 70 -2.79 -3.26 -1.27
C PHE A 70 -2.97 -1.78 -1.61
N SER A 71 -2.51 -0.92 -0.72
CA SER A 71 -2.36 0.53 -0.90
C SER A 71 -0.87 0.81 -1.11
N MET A 72 -0.43 0.89 -2.36
CA MET A 72 0.98 0.98 -2.72
C MET A 72 1.32 2.37 -3.27
N ASP A 73 2.04 3.14 -2.47
CA ASP A 73 2.52 4.51 -2.66
C ASP A 73 3.67 4.64 -3.68
N VAL A 74 3.48 4.09 -4.88
CA VAL A 74 4.52 3.92 -5.89
C VAL A 74 5.11 5.21 -6.47
N TYR A 75 4.58 6.39 -6.14
CA TYR A 75 5.11 7.68 -6.60
C TYR A 75 6.15 8.30 -5.67
N ASN A 76 5.92 8.26 -4.35
CA ASN A 76 6.64 9.09 -3.39
C ASN A 76 8.17 8.85 -3.44
N GLY A 77 8.62 7.64 -3.77
CA GLY A 77 10.03 7.31 -3.87
C GLY A 77 10.75 8.05 -5.00
N THR A 78 10.05 8.40 -6.09
CA THR A 78 10.58 9.32 -7.11
C THR A 78 10.75 10.73 -6.56
N HIS A 79 9.81 11.22 -5.76
CA HIS A 79 9.94 12.53 -5.13
C HIS A 79 11.12 12.57 -4.15
N THR A 80 11.22 11.57 -3.27
CA THR A 80 12.33 11.45 -2.32
C THR A 80 13.69 11.42 -3.02
N ALA A 81 13.84 10.62 -4.08
CA ALA A 81 15.10 10.51 -4.83
C ALA A 81 15.49 11.81 -5.55
N THR A 82 14.52 12.66 -5.89
CA THR A 82 14.78 13.92 -6.62
C THR A 82 14.97 15.11 -5.70
N VAL A 83 14.12 15.24 -4.67
CA VAL A 83 14.08 16.40 -3.77
C VAL A 83 14.92 16.17 -2.51
N GLY A 84 14.98 14.94 -2.01
CA GLY A 84 15.66 14.61 -0.77
C GLY A 84 17.15 14.98 -0.75
N PRO A 85 17.96 14.59 -1.75
CA PRO A 85 19.36 15.00 -1.83
C PRO A 85 19.54 16.52 -1.91
N LEU A 86 18.68 17.21 -2.67
CA LEU A 86 18.74 18.67 -2.85
C LEU A 86 18.45 19.42 -1.55
N ASN A 87 17.56 18.88 -0.72
CA ASN A 87 17.16 19.45 0.56
C ASN A 87 18.01 18.93 1.74
N GLY A 88 19.03 18.11 1.49
CA GLY A 88 19.91 17.57 2.52
C GLY A 88 19.20 16.65 3.51
N TRP A 89 18.24 15.85 3.04
CA TRP A 89 17.57 14.86 3.88
C TRP A 89 18.56 13.82 4.42
N PRO A 90 18.29 13.24 5.61
CA PRO A 90 19.20 12.28 6.23
C PRO A 90 19.54 11.10 5.31
N GLU A 91 20.82 10.72 5.24
CA GLU A 91 21.31 9.64 4.38
C GLU A 91 20.63 8.29 4.67
N GLU A 92 20.30 8.02 5.94
CA GLU A 92 19.53 6.83 6.33
C GLU A 92 18.18 6.75 5.59
N PHE A 93 17.50 7.90 5.43
CA PHE A 93 16.21 7.98 4.76
C PHE A 93 16.35 7.76 3.25
N LEU A 94 17.34 8.41 2.63
CA LEU A 94 17.63 8.25 1.21
C LEU A 94 18.03 6.80 0.86
N ARG A 95 18.87 6.18 1.69
CA ARG A 95 19.25 4.77 1.53
C ARG A 95 18.02 3.85 1.56
N LYS A 96 17.12 4.02 2.54
CA LYS A 96 15.90 3.21 2.63
C LYS A 96 15.00 3.39 1.41
N ASN A 97 14.87 4.63 0.91
CA ASN A 97 14.13 4.92 -0.30
C ASN A 97 14.68 4.18 -1.52
N ASP A 98 16.01 4.21 -1.70
CA ASP A 98 16.68 3.57 -2.82
C ASP A 98 16.54 2.03 -2.75
N GLU A 99 16.57 1.47 -1.54
CA GLU A 99 16.39 0.04 -1.30
C GLU A 99 14.97 -0.46 -1.59
N THR A 100 13.94 0.38 -1.43
CA THR A 100 12.53 -0.07 -1.48
C THR A 100 11.78 0.37 -2.74
N THR A 101 12.10 1.50 -3.35
CA THR A 101 11.25 2.12 -4.39
C THR A 101 11.02 1.21 -5.60
N GLU A 102 12.09 0.71 -6.23
CA GLU A 102 11.94 -0.14 -7.42
C GLU A 102 11.42 -1.53 -7.06
N VAL A 103 11.83 -2.06 -5.89
CA VAL A 103 11.35 -3.34 -5.38
C VAL A 103 9.84 -3.31 -5.19
N GLN A 104 9.30 -2.26 -4.55
CA GLN A 104 7.86 -2.05 -4.39
C GLN A 104 7.14 -1.98 -5.73
N ARG A 105 7.69 -1.28 -6.72
CA ARG A 105 7.08 -1.17 -8.06
C ARG A 105 7.05 -2.50 -8.82
N GLN A 106 8.06 -3.35 -8.61
CA GLN A 106 8.05 -4.72 -9.13
C GLN A 106 6.99 -5.57 -8.43
N VAL A 107 6.86 -5.45 -7.10
CA VAL A 107 5.80 -6.12 -6.33
C VAL A 107 4.42 -5.64 -6.77
N PHE A 108 4.22 -4.34 -6.98
CA PHE A 108 2.97 -3.77 -7.52
C PHE A 108 2.59 -4.45 -8.83
N THR A 109 3.55 -4.59 -9.75
CA THR A 109 3.33 -5.24 -11.04
C THR A 109 2.93 -6.70 -10.88
N LYS A 110 3.56 -7.43 -9.93
CA LYS A 110 3.22 -8.83 -9.63
C LYS A 110 1.83 -8.95 -8.99
N ALA A 111 1.54 -8.13 -7.98
CA ALA A 111 0.27 -8.11 -7.27
C ALA A 111 -0.90 -7.81 -8.21
N LEU A 112 -0.74 -6.82 -9.09
CA LEU A 112 -1.70 -6.50 -10.16
C LEU A 112 -1.97 -7.72 -11.05
N LYS A 113 -0.91 -8.38 -11.54
CA LYS A 113 -1.03 -9.57 -12.39
C LYS A 113 -1.70 -10.75 -11.69
N ALA A 114 -1.47 -10.90 -10.39
CA ALA A 114 -2.09 -11.94 -9.57
C ALA A 114 -3.56 -11.66 -9.22
N GLY A 115 -4.05 -10.44 -9.47
CA GLY A 115 -5.42 -10.04 -9.17
C GLY A 115 -5.62 -9.55 -7.74
N VAL A 116 -4.57 -9.08 -7.07
CA VAL A 116 -4.71 -8.40 -5.77
C VAL A 116 -5.53 -7.11 -5.98
N PRO A 117 -6.55 -6.84 -5.16
CA PRO A 117 -7.23 -5.55 -5.15
C PRO A 117 -6.23 -4.44 -4.78
N ILE A 118 -6.07 -3.45 -5.66
CA ILE A 118 -5.15 -2.33 -5.42
C ILE A 118 -5.96 -1.04 -5.31
N ILE A 119 -5.77 -0.30 -4.21
CA ILE A 119 -6.38 1.00 -3.94
C ILE A 119 -5.35 2.13 -4.06
N PHE A 120 -5.83 3.34 -4.32
CA PHE A 120 -5.00 4.52 -4.54
C PHE A 120 -4.62 5.21 -3.23
N GLY A 121 -3.56 4.73 -2.57
CA GLY A 121 -2.88 5.43 -1.49
C GLY A 121 -1.50 5.92 -1.93
N THR A 122 -1.15 7.14 -1.53
CA THR A 122 0.01 7.86 -2.09
C THR A 122 1.07 8.22 -1.05
N ASP A 123 0.72 8.15 0.24
CA ASP A 123 1.54 8.65 1.33
C ASP A 123 1.88 10.17 1.18
N SER A 124 0.87 10.95 0.79
CA SER A 124 0.95 12.41 0.72
C SER A 124 1.30 13.00 2.09
N GLY A 125 2.31 13.86 2.13
CA GLY A 125 3.02 14.25 3.35
C GLY A 125 4.52 14.00 3.21
N ILE A 126 4.91 12.93 2.51
CA ILE A 126 6.31 12.73 2.05
C ILE A 126 6.65 13.65 0.87
N TYR A 127 5.69 13.86 -0.03
CA TYR A 127 5.73 14.85 -1.09
C TYR A 127 4.63 15.90 -0.88
N TYR A 128 4.66 16.98 -1.68
CA TYR A 128 3.71 18.09 -1.54
C TYR A 128 2.25 17.68 -1.69
N HIS A 129 1.40 18.10 -0.75
CA HIS A 129 -0.05 17.99 -0.90
C HIS A 129 -0.51 18.69 -2.19
N GLY A 130 -1.42 18.05 -2.93
CA GLY A 130 -1.92 18.52 -4.23
C GLY A 130 -1.30 17.79 -5.42
N ASP A 131 -0.12 17.19 -5.26
CA ASP A 131 0.55 16.41 -6.31
C ASP A 131 0.07 14.94 -6.39
N ASN A 132 -0.99 14.58 -5.67
CA ASN A 132 -1.45 13.18 -5.50
C ASN A 132 -1.69 12.45 -6.82
N ALA A 133 -2.23 13.16 -7.81
CA ALA A 133 -2.55 12.57 -9.12
C ALA A 133 -1.32 12.11 -9.91
N ARG A 134 -0.10 12.52 -9.54
CA ARG A 134 1.14 12.07 -10.21
C ARG A 134 1.35 10.56 -10.10
N GLN A 135 0.78 9.93 -9.07
CA GLN A 135 0.87 8.48 -8.94
C GLN A 135 0.15 7.71 -10.04
N PHE A 136 -0.89 8.27 -10.67
CA PHE A 136 -1.59 7.59 -11.77
C PHE A 136 -0.64 7.24 -12.92
N GLU A 137 0.30 8.13 -13.25
CA GLU A 137 1.29 7.89 -14.30
C GLU A 137 2.13 6.64 -14.00
N ILE A 138 2.64 6.53 -12.77
CA ILE A 138 3.46 5.39 -12.35
C ILE A 138 2.64 4.10 -12.34
N MET A 139 1.39 4.14 -11.85
CA MET A 139 0.51 2.96 -11.84
C MET A 139 0.25 2.42 -13.25
N VAL A 140 0.05 3.32 -14.23
CA VAL A 140 -0.12 2.94 -15.64
C VAL A 140 1.18 2.38 -16.22
N GLN A 141 2.32 3.04 -15.97
CA GLN A 141 3.64 2.52 -16.37
C GLN A 141 3.95 1.13 -15.80
N ARG A 142 3.39 0.80 -14.63
CA ARG A 142 3.53 -0.50 -13.95
C ARG A 142 2.43 -1.51 -14.28
N GLY A 143 1.62 -1.23 -15.30
CA GLY A 143 0.79 -2.22 -15.98
C GLY A 143 -0.71 -2.08 -15.76
N MET A 144 -1.18 -1.12 -14.94
CA MET A 144 -2.61 -0.81 -14.92
C MET A 144 -3.04 -0.17 -16.24
N SER A 145 -4.22 -0.53 -16.74
CA SER A 145 -4.91 0.33 -17.70
C SER A 145 -5.30 1.66 -17.04
N PRO A 146 -5.43 2.76 -17.80
CA PRO A 146 -5.88 4.03 -17.25
C PRO A 146 -7.20 3.93 -16.46
N MET A 147 -8.14 3.09 -16.91
CA MET A 147 -9.42 2.89 -16.21
C MET A 147 -9.25 2.11 -14.90
N GLN A 148 -8.35 1.12 -14.83
CA GLN A 148 -8.03 0.46 -13.57
C GLN A 148 -7.45 1.44 -12.55
N ALA A 149 -6.55 2.33 -13.00
CA ALA A 149 -5.96 3.36 -12.15
C ALA A 149 -7.05 4.32 -11.62
N ILE A 150 -7.96 4.82 -12.47
CA ILE A 150 -9.09 5.65 -12.02
C ILE A 150 -9.98 4.90 -11.02
N LYS A 151 -10.31 3.63 -11.30
CA LYS A 151 -11.13 2.81 -10.40
C LYS A 151 -10.48 2.55 -9.05
N SER A 152 -9.16 2.36 -9.00
CA SER A 152 -8.42 2.23 -7.74
C SER A 152 -8.54 3.46 -6.84
N ALA A 153 -8.80 4.64 -7.41
CA ALA A 153 -8.98 5.91 -6.70
C ALA A 153 -10.45 6.32 -6.52
N THR A 154 -11.39 5.50 -6.99
CA THR A 154 -12.83 5.80 -6.97
C THR A 154 -13.60 4.61 -6.42
N SER A 155 -14.23 3.79 -7.26
CA SER A 155 -15.14 2.73 -6.82
C SER A 155 -14.45 1.65 -5.98
N VAL A 156 -13.21 1.28 -6.31
CA VAL A 156 -12.46 0.26 -5.55
C VAL A 156 -12.01 0.82 -4.20
N ALA A 157 -11.54 2.08 -4.15
CA ALA A 157 -11.22 2.73 -2.89
C ALA A 157 -12.47 2.84 -1.99
N ALA A 158 -13.61 3.24 -2.56
CA ALA A 158 -14.88 3.35 -1.84
C ALA A 158 -15.31 2.01 -1.22
N GLU A 159 -15.11 0.90 -1.92
CA GLU A 159 -15.37 -0.45 -1.41
C GLU A 159 -14.53 -0.77 -0.17
N TYR A 160 -13.23 -0.53 -0.23
CA TYR A 160 -12.32 -0.88 0.86
C TYR A 160 -12.43 0.04 2.09
N ILE A 161 -12.86 1.28 1.92
CA ILE A 161 -13.20 2.16 3.06
C ILE A 161 -14.66 1.98 3.55
N GLY A 162 -15.45 1.11 2.90
CA GLY A 162 -16.82 0.78 3.28
C GLY A 162 -17.87 1.85 2.94
N TRP A 163 -17.62 2.65 1.90
CA TRP A 163 -18.44 3.80 1.50
C TRP A 163 -18.97 3.70 0.06
N SER A 164 -19.08 2.49 -0.50
CA SER A 164 -19.59 2.28 -1.86
C SER A 164 -21.00 2.84 -2.10
N ASP A 165 -21.80 2.99 -1.04
CA ASP A 165 -23.15 3.56 -1.07
C ASP A 165 -23.17 5.10 -0.98
N LYS A 166 -22.00 5.74 -0.83
CA LYS A 166 -21.87 7.18 -0.59
C LYS A 166 -21.03 7.89 -1.64
N VAL A 167 -19.96 7.25 -2.09
CA VAL A 167 -18.96 7.83 -3.01
C VAL A 167 -18.38 6.75 -3.93
N GLY A 168 -17.61 7.18 -4.93
CA GLY A 168 -16.81 6.28 -5.78
C GLY A 168 -17.40 6.02 -7.17
N ALA A 169 -18.66 6.38 -7.41
CA ALA A 169 -19.29 6.32 -8.73
C ALA A 169 -20.22 7.52 -8.96
N ILE A 170 -20.47 7.83 -10.23
CA ILE A 170 -21.56 8.71 -10.67
C ILE A 170 -22.55 7.79 -11.38
N GLU A 171 -23.75 7.64 -10.82
CA GLU A 171 -24.78 6.69 -11.24
C GLU A 171 -26.16 7.35 -11.40
#